data_AF-M3TSX8-F1
#
_entry.id   AF-M3TSX8-F1
#
_cell.length_a   1.000
_cell.length_b   1.000
_cell.length_c   1.000
_cell.angle_alpha   90.00
_cell.angle_beta   90.00
_cell.angle_gamma   90.00
#
_symmetry.space_group_name_H-M   'P 1'
#
loop_
_entity.id
_entity.type
_entity.pdbx_description
1 polymer ?
#
loop_
_entity_poly.entity_id
_entity_poly.type
_entity_poly.pdbx_seq_one_letter_code
_entity_poly.pdbx_strand_id
1 'polypeptide(L)'
;MATQKSEVTIRTRNLIVNPLLCRKQVVVDIYHPGIVQPKFTEIKEKLAKMYKVKDVQTIVLNGFVTKYGGGKTSGFALIYDTLSALK
;
A
#
# COMPACT_ATOMS: atom_id res chain seq x y z
N MET A 1 -18.57 6.49 -22.06
CA MET A 1 -17.30 7.20 -21.78
C MET A 1 -16.30 6.15 -21.32
N ALA A 2 -15.25 5.90 -22.10
CA ALA A 2 -14.28 4.85 -21.79
C ALA A 2 -13.63 5.13 -20.43
N THR A 3 -13.86 4.26 -19.46
CA THR A 3 -13.16 4.26 -18.17
C THR A 3 -11.72 3.83 -18.44
N GLN A 4 -10.89 4.77 -18.91
CA GLN A 4 -9.45 4.59 -19.03
C GLN A 4 -8.95 4.09 -17.67
N LYS A 5 -8.33 2.91 -17.64
CA LYS A 5 -7.73 2.33 -16.43
C LYS A 5 -6.55 3.22 -16.06
N SER A 6 -6.82 4.28 -15.30
CA SER A 6 -5.81 5.24 -14.92
C SER A 6 -4.78 4.57 -14.03
N GLU A 7 -3.51 4.81 -14.35
CA GLU A 7 -2.40 4.11 -13.75
C GLU A 7 -2.22 4.58 -12.29
N VAL A 8 -2.60 3.72 -11.34
CA VAL A 8 -2.40 4.00 -9.92
C VAL A 8 -0.91 3.91 -9.59
N THR A 9 -0.31 5.05 -9.25
CA THR A 9 1.12 5.13 -8.89
C THR A 9 1.27 5.14 -7.37
N ILE A 10 2.19 4.31 -6.86
CA ILE A 10 2.47 4.22 -5.42
C ILE A 10 3.84 4.83 -5.14
N ARG A 11 3.92 5.67 -4.12
CA ARG A 11 5.16 6.18 -3.55
C ARG A 11 5.21 5.86 -2.06
N THR A 12 6.39 5.53 -1.57
CA THR A 12 6.60 5.16 -0.17
C THR A 12 7.52 6.16 0.51
N ARG A 13 7.19 6.55 1.74
CA ARG A 13 8.00 7.45 2.58
C ARG A 13 8.27 6.82 3.94
N ASN A 14 9.34 7.25 4.59
CA ASN A 14 9.68 6.92 5.97
C ASN A 14 9.65 5.40 6.24
N LEU A 15 10.39 4.63 5.43
CA LEU A 15 10.52 3.20 5.62
C LEU A 15 11.33 2.94 6.91
N ILE A 16 10.69 2.27 7.86
CA ILE A 16 11.32 1.78 9.09
C ILE A 16 11.38 0.25 9.00
N VAL A 17 12.58 -0.30 9.06
CA VAL A 17 12.78 -1.75 9.21
C VAL A 17 12.84 -2.06 10.70
N ASN A 18 11.83 -2.74 11.23
CA ASN A 18 11.75 -3.08 12.64
C ASN A 18 11.95 -4.60 12.84
N PRO A 19 13.19 -5.04 13.14
CA PRO A 19 13.51 -6.46 13.34
C PRO A 19 12.88 -7.04 14.60
N LEU A 20 12.59 -6.23 15.63
CA LEU A 20 11.96 -6.71 16.88
C LEU A 20 10.54 -7.21 16.67
N LEU A 21 9.85 -6.64 15.67
CA LEU A 21 8.48 -7.01 15.29
C LEU A 21 8.43 -7.78 13.97
N CYS A 22 9.59 -8.22 13.44
CA CYS A 22 9.71 -8.94 12.16
C CYS A 22 8.91 -8.30 11.02
N ARG A 23 8.93 -6.96 10.94
CA ARG A 23 8.15 -6.22 9.95
C ARG A 23 8.81 -4.93 9.50
N LYS A 24 8.50 -4.54 8.26
CA LYS A 24 8.79 -3.22 7.71
C LYS A 24 7.53 -2.36 7.80
N GLN A 25 7.70 -1.12 8.22
CA GLN A 25 6.61 -0.16 8.40
C GLN A 25 6.88 1.01 7.47
N VAL A 26 5.88 1.41 6.69
CA VAL A 26 6.06 2.46 5.69
C VAL A 26 4.80 3.28 5.51
N VAL A 27 5.00 4.58 5.24
CA VAL A 27 3.90 5.47 4.83
C VAL A 27 3.73 5.33 3.32
N VAL A 28 2.51 5.09 2.87
CA VAL A 28 2.17 4.88 1.46
C VAL A 28 1.34 6.04 0.96
N ASP A 29 1.84 6.72 -0.07
CA ASP A 29 1.06 7.65 -0.88
C ASP A 29 0.63 6.98 -2.17
N ILE A 30 -0.66 7.09 -2.46
CA ILE A 30 -1.27 6.54 -3.66
C ILE A 30 -1.78 7.70 -4.48
N TYR A 31 -1.32 7.78 -5.73
CA TYR A 31 -1.76 8.72 -6.74
C TYR A 31 -2.68 7.98 -7.70
N HIS A 32 -3.92 8.41 -7.81
CA HIS A 32 -4.96 7.74 -8.61
C HIS A 32 -5.81 8.78 -9.35
N PRO A 33 -5.34 9.31 -10.49
CA PRO A 33 -6.11 10.29 -11.26
C PRO A 33 -7.39 9.66 -11.81
N GLY A 34 -8.54 10.33 -11.66
CA GLY A 34 -9.81 9.88 -12.25
C GLY A 34 -10.47 8.65 -11.59
N ILE A 35 -9.85 8.05 -10.56
CA ILE A 35 -10.48 6.99 -9.74
C ILE A 35 -10.79 7.58 -8.37
N VAL A 36 -11.99 7.32 -7.85
CA VAL A 36 -12.43 7.82 -6.54
C VAL A 36 -11.62 7.17 -5.42
N GLN A 37 -11.55 5.83 -5.38
CA GLN A 37 -10.72 5.09 -4.43
C GLN A 37 -10.12 3.83 -5.08
N PRO A 38 -8.80 3.61 -4.96
CA PRO A 38 -8.15 2.37 -5.40
C PRO A 38 -8.55 1.19 -4.50
N LYS A 39 -8.64 0.00 -5.08
CA LYS A 39 -8.95 -1.23 -4.31
C LYS A 39 -7.73 -1.67 -3.50
N PHE A 40 -7.97 -2.14 -2.28
CA PHE A 40 -6.89 -2.64 -1.41
C PHE A 40 -6.13 -3.82 -2.03
N THR A 41 -6.79 -4.68 -2.81
CA THR A 41 -6.13 -5.80 -3.50
C THR A 41 -5.06 -5.32 -4.49
N GLU A 42 -5.38 -4.32 -5.31
CA GLU A 42 -4.45 -3.75 -6.28
C GLU A 42 -3.24 -3.08 -5.59
N ILE A 43 -3.48 -2.40 -4.46
CA ILE A 43 -2.42 -1.76 -3.67
C ILE A 43 -1.50 -2.83 -3.09
N LYS A 44 -2.04 -3.91 -2.52
CA LYS A 44 -1.25 -5.00 -1.96
C LYS A 44 -0.39 -5.68 -3.03
N GLU A 45 -0.94 -5.92 -4.22
CA GLU A 45 -0.20 -6.50 -5.35
C GLU A 45 0.97 -5.62 -5.80
N LYS A 46 0.75 -4.30 -5.92
CA LYS A 46 1.80 -3.35 -6.29
C LYS A 46 2.88 -3.24 -5.22
N LEU A 47 2.50 -3.24 -3.94
CA LEU A 47 3.46 -3.25 -2.83
C LEU A 47 4.24 -4.57 -2.76
N ALA A 48 3.60 -5.72 -3.03
CA ALA A 48 4.28 -7.00 -3.09
C ALA A 48 5.34 -7.02 -4.18
N LYS A 49 5.05 -6.48 -5.36
CA LYS A 49 6.03 -6.32 -6.45
C LYS A 49 7.17 -5.36 -6.09
N MET A 50 6.85 -4.20 -5.50
CA MET A 50 7.83 -3.19 -5.13
C MET A 50 8.83 -3.69 -4.08
N TYR A 51 8.35 -4.40 -3.06
CA TYR A 51 9.16 -4.90 -1.95
C TYR A 51 9.61 -6.36 -2.10
N LYS A 52 9.30 -6.99 -3.25
CA LYS A 52 9.62 -8.40 -3.56
C LYS A 52 9.12 -9.37 -2.48
N VAL A 53 7.90 -9.14 -2.01
CA VAL A 53 7.24 -9.99 -1.02
C VAL A 53 6.56 -11.15 -1.75
N LYS A 54 6.78 -12.37 -1.27
CA LYS A 54 6.20 -13.59 -1.88
C LYS A 54 4.69 -13.68 -1.64
N ASP A 55 4.26 -13.40 -0.42
CA ASP A 55 2.88 -13.56 0.01
C ASP A 55 2.18 -12.21 0.19
N VAL A 56 1.10 -11.99 -0.57
CA VAL A 56 0.30 -10.76 -0.50
C VAL A 56 -0.41 -10.61 0.85
N GLN A 57 -0.63 -11.73 1.55
CA GLN A 57 -1.29 -11.79 2.85
C GLN A 57 -0.46 -11.19 3.99
N THR A 58 0.88 -11.19 3.88
CA THR A 58 1.75 -10.58 4.91
C THR A 58 1.75 -9.05 4.85
N ILE A 59 1.04 -8.45 3.88
CA ILE A 59 0.90 -7.01 3.73
C ILE A 59 -0.44 -6.56 4.32
N VAL A 60 -0.33 -5.74 5.36
CA VAL A 60 -1.45 -5.13 6.07
C VAL A 60 -1.49 -3.64 5.73
N LEU A 61 -2.68 -3.16 5.36
CA LEU A 61 -2.94 -1.80 4.91
C LEU A 61 -3.89 -1.13 5.90
N ASN A 62 -3.42 -0.09 6.59
CA ASN A 62 -4.17 0.58 7.65
C ASN A 62 -4.18 2.10 7.48
N GLY A 63 -5.23 2.75 8.00
CA GLY A 63 -5.27 4.21 8.16
C GLY A 63 -5.22 5.00 6.85
N PHE A 64 -5.91 4.54 5.80
CA PHE A 64 -5.97 5.24 4.53
C PHE A 64 -6.98 6.39 4.59
N VAL A 65 -6.51 7.60 4.28
CA VAL A 65 -7.31 8.82 4.19
C VAL A 65 -7.09 9.46 2.83
N THR A 66 -8.18 9.74 2.13
CA THR A 66 -8.15 10.48 0.86
C THR A 66 -8.06 11.97 1.17
N LYS A 67 -7.14 12.70 0.53
CA LYS A 67 -7.05 14.15 0.71
C LYS A 67 -8.27 14.84 0.09
N TYR A 68 -8.67 15.96 0.69
CA TYR A 68 -9.68 16.84 0.11
C TYR A 68 -9.26 17.29 -1.29
N GLY A 69 -10.19 17.26 -2.24
CA GLY A 69 -9.92 17.45 -3.67
C GLY A 69 -9.61 16.16 -4.46
N GLY A 70 -9.47 15.01 -3.77
CA GLY A 70 -9.32 13.70 -4.42
C GLY A 70 -7.96 13.46 -5.09
N GLY A 71 -7.83 12.34 -5.81
CA GLY A 71 -6.64 11.98 -6.61
C GLY A 71 -5.39 11.55 -5.83
N LYS A 72 -5.33 11.83 -4.52
CA LYS A 72 -4.29 11.37 -3.61
C LYS A 72 -4.87 10.77 -2.34
N THR A 73 -4.46 9.54 -2.03
CA THR A 73 -4.75 8.86 -0.76
C THR A 73 -3.44 8.58 -0.02
N SER A 74 -3.40 8.78 1.28
CA SER A 74 -2.24 8.50 2.13
C SER A 74 -2.62 7.52 3.23
N GLY A 75 -1.75 6.59 3.57
CA GLY A 75 -1.98 5.62 4.63
C GLY A 75 -0.70 4.90 5.07
N PHE A 76 -0.86 3.85 5.85
CA PHE A 76 0.23 3.04 6.36
C PHE A 76 0.19 1.62 5.78
N ALA A 77 1.37 1.08 5.50
CA ALA A 77 1.54 -0.32 5.18
C ALA A 77 2.52 -0.97 6.17
N LEU A 78 2.13 -2.14 6.65
CA LEU A 78 2.95 -3.02 7.47
C LEU A 78 3.22 -4.27 6.63
N ILE A 79 4.50 -4.55 6.39
CA ILE A 79 4.94 -5.70 5.59
C ILE A 79 5.65 -6.65 6.55
N TYR A 80 5.05 -7.79 6.83
CA TYR A 80 5.60 -8.82 7.69
C TYR A 80 6.48 -9.79 6.92
N ASP A 81 7.53 -10.31 7.56
CA ASP A 81 8.42 -11.30 6.95
C ASP A 81 7.78 -12.70 6.90
N THR A 82 6.90 -13.02 7.86
CA THR A 82 6.21 -14.32 7.94
C THR A 82 4.72 -14.16 8.27
N LEU A 83 3.91 -15.16 7.90
CA LEU A 83 2.49 -15.22 8.27
C LEU A 83 2.29 -15.43 9.78
N SER A 84 3.24 -16.04 10.47
CA SER A 84 3.17 -16.23 11.93
C SER A 84 3.30 -14.91 12.67
N ALA A 85 4.14 -13.98 12.19
CA ALA A 85 4.30 -12.65 12.80
C ALA A 85 3.09 -11.72 12.59
N LEU A 86 2.21 -12.07 11.65
CA LEU A 86 0.96 -11.37 11.39
C LEU A 86 -0.16 -11.77 12.36
N LYS A 87 -0.11 -13.00 12.88
CA LYS A 87 -1.16 -13.59 13.72
C LYS A 87 -1.14 -13.09 15.16
#